data_AF-A0A2N6CHH7-F1
#
_entry.id   AF-A0A2N6CHH7-F1
#
_cell.length_a   1.000
_cell.length_b   1.000
_cell.length_c   1.000
_cell.angle_alpha   90.00
_cell.angle_beta   90.00
_cell.angle_gamma   90.00
#
_symmetry.space_group_name_H-M   'P 1'
#
loop_
_entity.id
_entity.type
_entity.pdbx_description
1 polymer ?
#
loop_
_entity_poly.entity_id
_entity_poly.type
_entity_poly.pdbx_seq_one_letter_code
_entity_poly.pdbx_strand_id
1 'polypeptide(L)'
;MQTRQLKAWLVTLAAAAATLSAGGNAAPPMQTEWQVVVNNGFEIPGHPGRFYNSYNPPSVNKQALVVFRARSTGRQQGPVSGIYTRRMDTAGNAVHRIGDRVTQVPQPNNTFYPAPGGPGNEALATYNEFPSFPRIAIGSNALATRGNHPPVWTYVVGTDPANGEPIETRAGTTGVYVNLRGEDPLTSPLVTGASLLGEVGNGPYADFSYLFGVPGEAPGTRFEVFPGAPAVTDDGFIAFKGNYSVPDPASVDPDAKIGKTGVFYRQVVADYAGGLEPIGLIANTDVVVPNAGDCAPGTTFGSTAPPSAYGGKVVFVGYDYEEAPTCGGIYLAAIGAPPEELKTLVGLDTRVPGQGRTTFAEIGEGLSYDGRFVGFWAAWGEETRTLRLYCPTEGNRIRRDFCNNVGEFSPDPTTGEIRGDVNSVCDDMSDPNWPRCYQEKTVPVEQGVFVYDTRTRKLRTMARTGAGGEFDDFVYWNYSGAPPGVGEGHGDAEPPRFRSSAFLAASKRAGATYRVAFLARNANVDPDTNTYFDTVDGIYLAEGLGAAPPVVMALVQTGMDGTVLDPQAVWDHDENPATGDVPLPVASVALERDAFRGNWLAITASMGTEEAGWAGIYLTAVQAPPRN
;
A
#
# COMPACT_ATOMS: atom_id res chain seq x y z
N MET A 1 15.55 84.37 41.32
CA MET A 1 16.06 84.11 39.96
C MET A 1 15.19 83.04 39.33
N GLN A 2 14.44 83.42 38.29
CA GLN A 2 13.90 82.65 37.13
C GLN A 2 13.35 81.21 37.36
N THR A 3 12.01 80.99 37.33
CA THR A 3 11.15 80.58 36.16
C THR A 3 11.50 79.21 35.57
N ARG A 4 10.63 78.22 35.26
CA ARG A 4 9.20 78.11 34.83
C ARG A 4 8.81 76.61 34.91
N GLN A 5 7.66 76.23 35.47
CA GLN A 5 6.42 75.74 34.79
C GLN A 5 6.46 74.49 33.87
N LEU A 6 5.67 73.49 34.29
CA LEU A 6 4.70 72.62 33.56
C LEU A 6 5.13 71.74 32.38
N LYS A 7 4.79 70.44 32.45
CA LYS A 7 3.63 69.85 31.75
C LYS A 7 3.46 68.36 32.08
N ALA A 8 2.26 67.99 32.52
CA ALA A 8 1.77 66.62 32.52
C ALA A 8 1.45 66.19 31.08
N TRP A 9 1.79 64.96 30.72
CA TRP A 9 1.21 64.24 29.59
C TRP A 9 0.86 62.84 30.03
N LEU A 10 -0.43 62.52 29.91
CA LEU A 10 -0.97 61.17 29.96
C LEU A 10 -0.29 60.33 28.87
N VAL A 11 0.21 59.15 29.25
CA VAL A 11 0.43 58.07 28.31
C VAL A 11 -0.61 57.00 28.60
N THR A 12 -1.55 56.89 27.67
CA THR A 12 -2.50 55.80 27.50
C THR A 12 -1.74 54.47 27.40
N LEU A 13 -1.86 53.60 28.41
CA LEU A 13 -1.54 52.18 28.25
C LEU A 13 -2.64 51.55 27.40
N ALA A 14 -2.42 51.44 26.09
CA ALA A 14 -3.12 50.49 25.26
C ALA A 14 -2.61 49.09 25.62
N ALA A 15 -3.39 48.34 26.40
CA ALA A 15 -3.18 46.91 26.56
C ALA A 15 -3.52 46.22 25.22
N ALA A 16 -2.51 46.02 24.37
CA ALA A 16 -2.60 45.05 23.31
C ALA A 16 -2.63 43.66 23.97
N ALA A 17 -3.82 43.07 24.05
CA ALA A 17 -3.96 41.66 24.31
C ALA A 17 -3.27 40.92 23.15
N ALA A 18 -2.04 40.46 23.38
CA ALA A 18 -1.44 39.46 22.53
C ALA A 18 -2.26 38.18 22.69
N THR A 19 -3.18 37.95 21.77
CA THR A 19 -3.67 36.60 21.49
C THR A 19 -2.45 35.77 21.12
N LEU A 20 -1.96 34.99 22.08
CA LEU A 20 -1.10 33.84 21.79
C LEU A 20 -1.94 32.88 20.96
N SER A 21 -1.88 33.01 19.64
CA SER A 21 -2.11 31.87 18.76
C SER A 21 -1.03 30.86 19.15
N ALA A 22 -1.45 29.75 19.73
CA ALA A 22 -0.64 28.55 19.84
C ALA A 22 -0.44 28.01 18.43
N GLY A 23 0.42 28.65 17.65
CA GLY A 23 0.98 28.06 16.45
C GLY A 23 1.78 26.85 16.90
N GLY A 24 1.34 25.66 16.52
CA GLY A 24 2.11 24.44 16.69
C GLY A 24 3.49 24.66 16.07
N ASN A 25 4.51 24.68 16.92
CA ASN A 25 5.89 24.71 16.45
C ASN A 25 6.19 23.38 15.77
N ALA A 26 5.95 23.28 14.46
CA ALA A 26 6.52 22.23 13.65
C ALA A 26 8.05 22.35 13.77
N ALA A 27 8.71 21.29 14.25
CA ALA A 27 10.17 21.26 14.30
C ALA A 27 10.72 21.46 12.88
N PRO A 28 11.79 22.26 12.69
CA PRO A 28 12.37 22.47 11.37
C PRO A 28 12.79 21.12 10.77
N PRO A 29 12.52 20.89 9.47
CA PRO A 29 12.84 19.62 8.83
C PRO A 29 14.34 19.35 8.90
N MET A 30 14.70 18.07 9.03
CA MET A 30 16.11 17.68 8.91
C MET A 30 16.58 17.98 7.49
N GLN A 31 17.71 18.67 7.35
CA GLN A 31 18.30 18.92 6.03
C GLN A 31 18.87 17.61 5.48
N THR A 32 18.09 16.95 4.63
CA THR A 32 18.49 15.74 3.90
C THR A 32 18.77 16.08 2.45
N GLU A 33 19.85 15.55 1.89
CA GLU A 33 20.09 15.62 0.44
C GLU A 33 19.22 14.59 -0.27
N TRP A 34 18.21 15.08 -1.01
CA TRP A 34 17.33 14.25 -1.83
C TRP A 34 17.94 14.04 -3.21
N GLN A 35 17.76 12.83 -3.73
CA GLN A 35 18.15 12.43 -5.08
C GLN A 35 16.91 12.06 -5.88
N VAL A 36 16.84 12.52 -7.12
CA VAL A 36 15.76 12.17 -8.05
C VAL A 36 15.97 10.74 -8.57
N VAL A 37 15.10 9.82 -8.17
CA VAL A 37 15.04 8.45 -8.73
C VAL A 37 14.36 8.50 -10.09
N VAL A 38 13.23 9.19 -10.21
CA VAL A 38 12.55 9.46 -11.48
C VAL A 38 11.60 10.64 -11.27
N ASN A 39 11.39 11.47 -12.29
CA ASN A 39 10.42 12.56 -12.27
C ASN A 39 9.76 12.73 -13.65
N ASN A 40 8.91 13.75 -13.80
CA ASN A 40 8.16 14.01 -15.03
C ASN A 40 9.05 14.26 -16.27
N GLY A 41 10.33 14.62 -16.08
CA GLY A 41 11.31 14.80 -17.14
C GLY A 41 11.95 13.51 -17.64
N PHE A 42 11.69 12.36 -16.99
CA PHE A 42 12.27 11.07 -17.40
C PHE A 42 11.41 10.37 -18.45
N GLU A 43 12.06 9.98 -19.53
CA GLU A 43 11.50 9.12 -20.56
C GLU A 43 11.42 7.66 -20.07
N ILE A 44 10.39 6.94 -20.49
CA ILE A 44 10.16 5.56 -20.08
C ILE A 44 11.05 4.62 -20.91
N PRO A 45 11.89 3.77 -20.28
CA PRO A 45 12.72 2.81 -21.00
C PRO A 45 11.91 1.92 -21.92
N GLY A 46 12.30 1.87 -23.20
CA GLY A 46 11.61 1.09 -24.24
C GLY A 46 10.41 1.79 -24.89
N HIS A 47 10.09 3.04 -24.51
CA HIS A 47 8.96 3.80 -25.06
C HIS A 47 9.39 5.24 -25.43
N PRO A 48 10.08 5.45 -26.57
CA PRO A 48 10.57 6.76 -26.95
C PRO A 48 9.47 7.83 -27.07
N GLY A 49 9.74 9.04 -26.60
CA GLY A 49 8.81 10.18 -26.53
C GLY A 49 7.77 10.08 -25.43
N ARG A 50 7.81 9.05 -24.57
CA ARG A 50 6.84 8.85 -23.48
C ARG A 50 7.50 9.14 -22.14
N PHE A 51 6.89 10.04 -21.37
CA PHE A 51 7.40 10.46 -20.07
C PHE A 51 6.50 9.96 -18.94
N TYR A 52 7.10 9.74 -17.76
CA TYR A 52 6.36 9.39 -16.55
C TYR A 52 5.51 10.58 -16.08
N ASN A 53 4.33 10.29 -15.54
CA ASN A 53 3.46 11.33 -14.95
C ASN A 53 2.56 10.83 -13.81
N SER A 54 2.77 9.59 -13.35
CA SER A 54 2.11 9.08 -12.15
C SER A 54 2.92 7.95 -11.54
N TYR A 55 3.06 8.00 -10.22
CA TYR A 55 3.98 7.19 -9.43
C TYR A 55 3.23 6.57 -8.25
N ASN A 56 3.54 5.32 -7.95
CA ASN A 56 3.17 4.71 -6.67
C ASN A 56 4.34 4.81 -5.68
N PRO A 57 4.07 4.66 -4.37
CA PRO A 57 5.12 4.53 -3.37
C PRO A 57 6.18 3.49 -3.76
N PRO A 58 7.47 3.80 -3.62
CA PRO A 58 8.56 2.90 -3.97
C PRO A 58 8.90 1.94 -2.83
N SER A 59 9.72 0.93 -3.15
CA SER A 59 10.48 0.15 -2.16
C SER A 59 11.97 0.29 -2.42
N VAL A 60 12.80 0.13 -1.39
CA VAL A 60 14.27 0.24 -1.51
C VAL A 60 14.98 -0.83 -0.68
N ASN A 61 16.12 -1.33 -1.15
CA ASN A 61 16.97 -2.24 -0.38
C ASN A 61 18.20 -1.54 0.23
N LYS A 62 19.03 -2.28 0.97
CA LYS A 62 20.24 -1.71 1.61
C LYS A 62 21.31 -1.26 0.61
N GLN A 63 21.24 -1.71 -0.64
CA GLN A 63 22.14 -1.37 -1.75
C GLN A 63 21.65 -0.16 -2.57
N ALA A 64 20.66 0.59 -2.08
CA ALA A 64 20.07 1.73 -2.80
C ALA A 64 19.45 1.36 -4.16
N LEU A 65 19.05 0.09 -4.35
CA LEU A 65 18.22 -0.29 -5.48
C LEU A 65 16.77 0.06 -5.14
N VAL A 66 16.23 1.06 -5.85
CA VAL A 66 14.83 1.47 -5.74
C VAL A 66 14.03 0.70 -6.77
N VAL A 67 12.95 0.05 -6.34
CA VAL A 67 11.94 -0.55 -7.21
C VAL A 67 10.66 0.25 -7.11
N PHE A 68 10.03 0.51 -8.25
CA PHE A 68 8.85 1.35 -8.29
C PHE A 68 7.90 0.99 -9.44
N ARG A 69 6.63 1.34 -9.24
CA ARG A 69 5.61 1.32 -10.29
C ARG A 69 5.37 2.76 -10.75
N ALA A 70 5.39 2.97 -12.05
CA ALA A 70 5.09 4.27 -12.65
C ALA A 70 4.39 4.11 -14.00
N ARG A 71 3.74 5.19 -14.47
CA ARG A 71 2.97 5.20 -15.71
C ARG A 71 3.05 6.53 -16.46
N SER A 72 2.68 6.47 -17.75
CA SER A 72 2.37 7.60 -18.62
C SER A 72 0.89 7.50 -19.03
N THR A 73 0.07 8.48 -18.67
CA THR A 73 -1.39 8.49 -18.95
C THR A 73 -1.78 8.89 -20.39
N GLY A 74 -0.85 8.84 -21.36
CA GLY A 74 -0.99 9.43 -22.70
C GLY A 74 -2.26 9.08 -23.50
N ARG A 75 -2.89 10.12 -24.09
CA ARG A 75 -4.22 10.10 -24.74
C ARG A 75 -4.27 9.57 -26.19
N GLN A 76 -3.14 9.26 -26.85
CA GLN A 76 -3.12 8.85 -28.27
C GLN A 76 -2.59 7.44 -28.58
N GLN A 77 -1.82 6.81 -27.69
CA GLN A 77 -1.23 5.47 -27.91
C GLN A 77 -1.46 4.50 -26.73
N GLY A 78 -2.44 4.82 -25.87
CA GLY A 78 -2.72 4.09 -24.65
C GLY A 78 -1.75 4.38 -23.50
N PRO A 79 -2.07 3.93 -22.28
CA PRO A 79 -1.22 4.12 -21.11
C PRO A 79 -0.02 3.16 -21.15
N VAL A 80 1.17 3.69 -20.83
CA VAL A 80 2.34 2.85 -20.51
C VAL A 80 2.37 2.70 -19.00
N SER A 81 2.46 1.47 -18.49
CA SER A 81 2.60 1.19 -17.06
C SER A 81 3.46 -0.05 -16.85
N GLY A 82 4.28 -0.03 -15.81
CA GLY A 82 5.18 -1.13 -15.51
C GLY A 82 5.88 -1.00 -14.17
N ILE A 83 6.72 -1.99 -13.89
CA ILE A 83 7.66 -2.07 -12.78
C ILE A 83 9.05 -1.75 -13.29
N TYR A 84 9.74 -0.86 -12.59
CA TYR A 84 11.04 -0.36 -12.94
C TYR A 84 11.96 -0.41 -11.72
N THR A 85 13.26 -0.44 -12.00
CA THR A 85 14.30 -0.30 -10.99
C THR A 85 15.27 0.80 -11.36
N ARG A 86 15.86 1.43 -10.34
CA ARG A 86 17.01 2.31 -10.52
C ARG A 86 17.93 2.17 -9.32
N ARG A 87 19.21 1.95 -9.60
CA ARG A 87 20.25 1.92 -8.58
C ARG A 87 20.72 3.34 -8.28
N MET A 88 20.82 3.70 -7.01
CA MET A 88 21.09 5.07 -6.57
C MET A 88 22.35 5.18 -5.69
N ASP A 89 23.23 4.18 -5.70
CA ASP A 89 24.51 4.24 -4.99
C ASP A 89 25.51 5.19 -5.66
N THR A 90 25.40 5.35 -6.97
CA THR A 90 26.13 6.32 -7.79
C THR A 90 25.18 7.17 -8.64
N ALA A 91 25.56 8.43 -8.86
CA ALA A 91 24.81 9.33 -9.71
C ALA A 91 24.81 8.86 -11.17
N GLY A 92 23.70 9.09 -11.88
CA GLY A 92 23.60 8.89 -13.32
C GLY A 92 23.25 7.47 -13.79
N ASN A 93 23.04 6.50 -12.88
CA ASN A 93 22.58 5.17 -13.27
C ASN A 93 21.23 5.23 -14.00
N ALA A 94 21.05 4.35 -14.97
CA ALA A 94 19.85 4.27 -15.81
C ALA A 94 18.66 3.66 -15.05
N VAL A 95 17.45 4.01 -15.49
CA VAL A 95 16.23 3.30 -15.11
C VAL A 95 16.15 2.02 -15.96
N HIS A 96 15.93 0.89 -15.30
CA HIS A 96 15.73 -0.40 -15.97
C HIS A 96 14.27 -0.84 -15.87
N ARG A 97 13.75 -1.43 -16.95
CA ARG A 97 12.42 -2.03 -16.99
C ARG A 97 12.48 -3.47 -16.48
N ILE A 98 11.69 -3.80 -15.47
CA ILE A 98 11.46 -5.18 -15.02
C ILE A 98 10.35 -5.84 -15.85
N GLY A 99 9.26 -5.13 -16.05
CA GLY A 99 8.11 -5.58 -16.84
C GLY A 99 7.09 -4.47 -17.04
N ASP A 100 6.40 -4.48 -18.17
CA ASP A 100 5.36 -3.54 -18.56
C ASP A 100 4.22 -4.28 -19.30
N ARG A 101 3.26 -3.52 -19.84
CA ARG A 101 2.09 -4.08 -20.54
C ARG A 101 2.40 -4.86 -21.83
N VAL A 102 3.62 -4.74 -22.36
CA VAL A 102 4.05 -5.51 -23.55
C VAL A 102 4.99 -6.66 -23.17
N THR A 103 5.28 -6.82 -21.89
CA THR A 103 6.08 -7.92 -21.38
C THR A 103 5.24 -9.19 -21.34
N GLN A 104 5.75 -10.26 -21.96
CA GLN A 104 5.12 -11.58 -21.91
C GLN A 104 5.08 -12.11 -20.47
N VAL A 105 3.95 -12.69 -20.08
CA VAL A 105 3.83 -13.37 -18.79
C VAL A 105 4.73 -14.62 -18.83
N PRO A 106 5.56 -14.87 -17.79
CA PRO A 106 6.45 -16.00 -17.77
C PRO A 106 5.71 -17.34 -17.72
N GLN A 107 6.43 -18.43 -17.97
CA GLN A 107 5.85 -19.76 -17.90
C GLN A 107 5.30 -20.09 -16.50
N PRO A 108 4.18 -20.83 -16.39
CA PRO A 108 3.40 -21.44 -17.49
C PRO A 108 2.57 -20.42 -18.27
N ASN A 109 2.72 -20.42 -19.59
CA ASN A 109 1.97 -19.56 -20.51
C ASN A 109 1.92 -20.22 -21.91
N ASN A 110 0.75 -20.73 -22.30
CA ASN A 110 0.52 -21.40 -23.59
C ASN A 110 -0.68 -20.82 -24.36
N THR A 111 -1.43 -19.87 -23.80
CA THR A 111 -2.59 -19.29 -24.49
C THR A 111 -2.14 -18.21 -25.46
N PHE A 112 -2.49 -18.39 -26.73
CA PHE A 112 -2.24 -17.44 -27.81
C PHE A 112 -3.39 -16.45 -27.97
N TYR A 113 -3.03 -15.20 -28.19
CA TYR A 113 -3.93 -14.07 -28.44
C TYR A 113 -3.55 -13.36 -29.74
N PRO A 114 -4.52 -12.74 -30.44
CA PRO A 114 -4.23 -11.92 -31.62
C PRO A 114 -3.21 -10.83 -31.30
N ALA A 115 -2.15 -10.74 -32.09
CA ALA A 115 -1.08 -9.77 -31.96
C ALA A 115 -1.15 -8.69 -33.06
N PRO A 116 -0.63 -7.48 -32.83
CA PRO A 116 -0.52 -6.45 -33.87
C PRO A 116 0.28 -6.96 -35.08
N GLY A 117 -0.13 -6.61 -36.31
CA GLY A 117 0.58 -7.01 -37.53
C GLY A 117 -0.28 -7.71 -38.59
N GLY A 118 -1.57 -7.95 -38.30
CA GLY A 118 -2.55 -8.46 -39.26
C GLY A 118 -3.15 -9.81 -38.85
N PRO A 119 -4.14 -10.32 -39.61
CA PRO A 119 -4.78 -11.60 -39.35
C PRO A 119 -3.76 -12.74 -39.35
N GLY A 120 -3.79 -13.60 -38.32
CA GLY A 120 -2.89 -14.75 -38.18
C GLY A 120 -1.59 -14.48 -37.42
N ASN A 121 -1.35 -13.26 -36.94
CA ASN A 121 -0.28 -13.02 -35.98
C ASN A 121 -0.78 -13.28 -34.56
N GLU A 122 -0.11 -14.17 -33.82
CA GLU A 122 -0.49 -14.54 -32.46
C GLU A 122 0.71 -14.43 -31.53
N ALA A 123 0.45 -13.99 -30.29
CA ALA A 123 1.45 -13.93 -29.23
C ALA A 123 0.89 -14.52 -27.94
N LEU A 124 1.79 -15.01 -27.09
CA LEU A 124 1.44 -15.45 -25.74
C LEU A 124 0.92 -14.27 -24.91
N ALA A 125 0.17 -14.58 -23.84
CA ALA A 125 -0.38 -13.57 -22.95
C ALA A 125 0.70 -12.61 -22.41
N THR A 126 0.42 -11.31 -22.46
CA THR A 126 1.23 -10.24 -21.87
C THR A 126 0.49 -9.60 -20.68
N TYR A 127 1.20 -8.82 -19.86
CA TYR A 127 0.57 -8.13 -18.74
C TYR A 127 -0.42 -7.05 -19.19
N ASN A 128 -1.53 -6.93 -18.47
CA ASN A 128 -2.45 -5.80 -18.57
C ASN A 128 -2.10 -4.70 -17.55
N GLU A 129 -1.71 -5.09 -16.34
CA GLU A 129 -1.50 -4.16 -15.22
C GLU A 129 -0.69 -4.81 -14.10
N PHE A 130 0.03 -3.99 -13.33
CA PHE A 130 0.63 -4.38 -12.05
C PHE A 130 -0.16 -3.71 -10.93
N PRO A 131 -1.08 -4.41 -10.23
CA PRO A 131 -2.08 -3.76 -9.38
C PRO A 131 -1.57 -3.33 -7.99
N SER A 132 -0.35 -3.71 -7.60
CA SER A 132 0.23 -3.38 -6.29
C SER A 132 1.57 -2.66 -6.45
N PHE A 133 2.02 -1.96 -5.40
CA PHE A 133 3.42 -1.51 -5.35
C PHE A 133 4.35 -2.74 -5.32
N PRO A 134 5.52 -2.68 -5.98
CA PRO A 134 6.49 -3.76 -5.96
C PRO A 134 7.29 -3.76 -4.65
N ARG A 135 7.61 -4.95 -4.14
CA ARG A 135 8.42 -5.14 -2.92
C ARG A 135 9.78 -5.70 -3.26
N ILE A 136 10.79 -5.36 -2.47
CA ILE A 136 12.19 -5.79 -2.67
C ILE A 136 12.75 -6.41 -1.39
N ALA A 137 13.58 -7.44 -1.58
CA ALA A 137 14.34 -8.05 -0.51
C ALA A 137 15.31 -7.02 0.12
N ILE A 138 15.62 -7.20 1.41
CA ILE A 138 16.37 -6.19 2.17
C ILE A 138 17.84 -6.14 1.78
N GLY A 139 18.44 -7.30 1.53
CA GLY A 139 19.86 -7.49 1.27
C GLY A 139 20.18 -8.10 -0.10
N SER A 140 19.20 -8.59 -0.86
CA SER A 140 19.38 -8.99 -2.25
C SER A 140 18.64 -8.04 -3.21
N ASN A 141 18.81 -8.27 -4.52
CA ASN A 141 18.10 -7.54 -5.56
C ASN A 141 16.84 -8.28 -6.04
N ALA A 142 16.40 -9.30 -5.30
CA ALA A 142 15.15 -9.98 -5.58
C ALA A 142 13.95 -9.06 -5.27
N LEU A 143 13.00 -8.98 -6.18
CA LEU A 143 11.77 -8.20 -6.02
C LEU A 143 10.55 -9.03 -6.41
N ALA A 144 9.42 -8.77 -5.78
CA ALA A 144 8.15 -9.40 -6.08
C ALA A 144 7.07 -8.35 -6.38
N THR A 145 6.16 -8.71 -7.28
CA THR A 145 5.04 -7.87 -7.70
C THR A 145 3.84 -8.73 -8.07
N ARG A 146 2.65 -8.14 -8.10
CA ARG A 146 1.48 -8.76 -8.73
C ARG A 146 1.39 -8.38 -10.19
N GLY A 147 0.86 -9.27 -11.01
CA GLY A 147 0.50 -9.00 -12.40
C GLY A 147 -0.93 -9.46 -12.70
N ASN A 148 -1.66 -8.66 -13.47
CA ASN A 148 -2.94 -9.05 -14.08
C ASN A 148 -2.73 -9.19 -15.58
N HIS A 149 -3.38 -10.16 -16.21
CA HIS A 149 -3.25 -10.50 -17.63
C HIS A 149 -4.50 -11.29 -18.06
N PRO A 150 -4.76 -11.47 -19.37
CA PRO A 150 -5.75 -12.44 -19.80
C PRO A 150 -5.29 -13.87 -19.42
N PRO A 151 -6.18 -14.89 -19.48
CA PRO A 151 -5.81 -16.27 -19.18
C PRO A 151 -4.48 -16.71 -19.83
N VAL A 152 -3.57 -17.30 -19.06
CA VAL A 152 -2.25 -17.76 -19.56
C VAL A 152 -2.26 -19.21 -19.99
N TRP A 153 -3.26 -19.98 -19.57
CA TRP A 153 -3.27 -21.41 -19.80
C TRP A 153 -4.54 -21.90 -20.47
N THR A 154 -4.42 -22.55 -21.63
CA THR A 154 -5.48 -23.28 -22.32
C THR A 154 -5.28 -24.78 -22.10
N TYR A 155 -6.34 -25.49 -21.72
CA TYR A 155 -6.31 -26.94 -21.51
C TYR A 155 -7.65 -27.59 -21.85
N VAL A 156 -7.62 -28.90 -22.14
CA VAL A 156 -8.80 -29.69 -22.53
C VAL A 156 -9.51 -30.20 -21.28
N VAL A 157 -10.83 -29.97 -21.18
CA VAL A 157 -11.69 -30.44 -20.08
C VAL A 157 -12.60 -31.59 -20.46
N GLY A 158 -12.66 -31.94 -21.75
CA GLY A 158 -13.47 -33.06 -22.22
C GLY A 158 -13.45 -33.16 -23.73
N THR A 159 -14.39 -33.94 -24.26
CA THR A 159 -14.62 -34.10 -25.69
C THR A 159 -16.08 -33.83 -25.98
N ASP A 160 -16.36 -33.02 -26.99
CA ASP A 160 -17.72 -32.71 -27.41
C ASP A 160 -18.39 -33.99 -27.94
N PRO A 161 -19.49 -34.44 -27.32
CA PRO A 161 -20.15 -35.69 -27.70
C PRO A 161 -20.78 -35.65 -29.09
N ALA A 162 -20.98 -34.48 -29.70
CA ALA A 162 -21.60 -34.33 -31.01
C ALA A 162 -20.62 -34.47 -32.18
N ASN A 163 -19.37 -34.00 -32.02
CA ASN A 163 -18.37 -33.97 -33.09
C ASN A 163 -17.04 -34.67 -32.73
N GLY A 164 -16.82 -35.05 -31.47
CA GLY A 164 -15.59 -35.71 -31.02
C GLY A 164 -14.40 -34.76 -30.85
N GLU A 165 -14.59 -33.45 -30.92
CA GLU A 165 -13.53 -32.46 -30.78
C GLU A 165 -13.21 -32.16 -29.31
N PRO A 166 -11.95 -31.82 -28.96
CA PRO A 166 -11.61 -31.39 -27.61
C PRO A 166 -12.39 -30.14 -27.18
N ILE A 167 -12.93 -30.15 -25.97
CA ILE A 167 -13.48 -28.95 -25.32
C ILE A 167 -12.34 -28.29 -24.56
N GLU A 168 -11.91 -27.12 -25.03
CA GLU A 168 -10.90 -26.31 -24.37
C GLU A 168 -11.50 -25.29 -23.40
N THR A 169 -10.79 -25.05 -22.30
CA THR A 169 -11.05 -23.94 -21.39
C THR A 169 -9.75 -23.18 -21.10
N ARG A 170 -9.85 -22.02 -20.44
CA ARG A 170 -8.71 -21.16 -20.11
C ARG A 170 -8.65 -20.78 -18.64
N ALA A 171 -7.45 -20.67 -18.08
CA ALA A 171 -7.21 -20.34 -16.67
C ALA A 171 -6.00 -19.41 -16.46
N GLY A 172 -5.88 -18.87 -15.24
CA GLY A 172 -4.75 -18.02 -14.81
C GLY A 172 -4.83 -16.58 -15.32
N THR A 173 -5.50 -15.69 -14.59
CA THR A 173 -5.67 -14.26 -14.97
C THR A 173 -4.87 -13.28 -14.10
N THR A 174 -4.24 -13.77 -13.04
CA THR A 174 -3.34 -13.01 -12.18
C THR A 174 -2.35 -13.93 -11.49
N GLY A 175 -1.26 -13.35 -10.98
CA GLY A 175 -0.24 -14.07 -10.25
C GLY A 175 0.66 -13.16 -9.42
N VAL A 176 1.54 -13.81 -8.65
CA VAL A 176 2.71 -13.22 -8.02
C VAL A 176 3.92 -13.54 -8.87
N TYR A 177 4.70 -12.53 -9.23
CA TYR A 177 5.87 -12.64 -10.09
C TYR A 177 7.11 -12.12 -9.40
N VAL A 178 8.23 -12.79 -9.66
CA VAL A 178 9.51 -12.50 -9.02
C VAL A 178 10.56 -12.22 -10.06
N ASN A 179 11.34 -11.16 -9.87
CA ASN A 179 12.62 -10.98 -10.55
C ASN A 179 13.71 -11.20 -9.49
N LEU A 180 14.61 -12.17 -9.72
CA LEU A 180 15.61 -12.55 -8.72
C LEU A 180 16.86 -11.66 -8.75
N ARG A 181 17.03 -10.82 -9.78
CA ARG A 181 18.16 -9.88 -9.93
C ARG A 181 17.69 -8.56 -10.56
N GLY A 182 16.99 -7.74 -9.78
CA GLY A 182 16.43 -6.46 -10.24
C GLY A 182 17.45 -5.38 -10.67
N GLU A 183 18.75 -5.59 -10.41
CA GLU A 183 19.83 -4.72 -10.92
C GLU A 183 20.16 -4.98 -12.39
N ASP A 184 19.86 -6.18 -12.89
CA ASP A 184 20.11 -6.60 -14.27
C ASP A 184 18.91 -7.42 -14.79
N PRO A 185 17.78 -6.75 -15.10
CA PRO A 185 16.56 -7.44 -15.50
C PRO A 185 16.66 -8.09 -16.88
N LEU A 186 17.66 -7.76 -17.69
CA LEU A 186 17.85 -8.40 -18.99
C LEU A 186 18.33 -9.85 -18.85
N THR A 187 19.09 -10.15 -17.80
CA THR A 187 19.61 -11.51 -17.53
C THR A 187 18.79 -12.27 -16.50
N SER A 188 17.81 -11.62 -15.88
CA SER A 188 16.88 -12.19 -14.91
C SER A 188 15.46 -11.76 -15.25
N PRO A 189 14.74 -12.50 -16.12
CA PRO A 189 13.34 -12.20 -16.41
C PRO A 189 12.46 -12.45 -15.18
N LEU A 190 11.21 -11.97 -15.24
CA LEU A 190 10.20 -12.37 -14.27
C LEU A 190 9.95 -13.88 -14.35
N VAL A 191 9.69 -14.52 -13.22
CA VAL A 191 9.23 -15.91 -13.10
C VAL A 191 7.95 -15.97 -12.27
N THR A 192 7.12 -17.01 -12.51
CA THR A 192 5.83 -17.19 -11.83
C THR A 192 6.03 -17.74 -10.42
N GLY A 193 5.75 -16.93 -9.40
CA GLY A 193 5.79 -17.33 -7.99
C GLY A 193 4.49 -17.96 -7.51
N ALA A 194 3.34 -17.40 -7.85
CA ALA A 194 2.02 -17.98 -7.59
C ALA A 194 1.06 -17.63 -8.73
N SER A 195 0.08 -18.49 -9.00
CA SER A 195 -0.84 -18.33 -10.14
C SER A 195 -2.22 -18.92 -9.82
N LEU A 196 -3.26 -18.47 -10.51
CA LEU A 196 -4.61 -19.06 -10.41
C LEU A 196 -4.75 -20.35 -11.25
N LEU A 197 -3.67 -21.12 -11.37
CA LEU A 197 -3.63 -22.37 -12.14
C LEU A 197 -3.82 -23.62 -11.28
N GLY A 198 -4.12 -23.47 -9.98
CA GLY A 198 -4.30 -24.59 -9.05
C GLY A 198 -5.43 -25.56 -9.40
N GLU A 199 -6.33 -25.20 -10.33
CA GLU A 199 -7.39 -26.09 -10.85
C GLU A 199 -6.94 -26.90 -12.07
N VAL A 200 -5.89 -26.43 -12.75
CA VAL A 200 -5.34 -27.09 -13.93
C VAL A 200 -4.55 -28.27 -13.40
N GLY A 201 -4.94 -29.51 -13.72
CA GLY A 201 -4.23 -30.70 -13.26
C GLY A 201 -2.85 -30.84 -13.90
N ASN A 202 -2.61 -31.92 -14.63
CA ASN A 202 -1.32 -32.17 -15.27
C ASN A 202 -1.01 -31.15 -16.39
N GLY A 203 -0.02 -30.29 -16.13
CA GLY A 203 0.67 -29.51 -17.16
C GLY A 203 1.80 -30.32 -17.82
N PRO A 204 2.50 -29.75 -18.83
CA PRO A 204 3.51 -30.47 -19.60
C PRO A 204 4.74 -30.88 -18.79
N TYR A 205 5.06 -30.15 -17.72
CA TYR A 205 6.26 -30.37 -16.90
C TYR A 205 5.97 -30.52 -15.41
N ALA A 206 4.76 -30.21 -14.96
CA ALA A 206 4.34 -30.29 -13.56
C ALA A 206 2.82 -30.40 -13.45
N ASP A 207 2.34 -31.01 -12.37
CA ASP A 207 0.94 -30.90 -11.96
C ASP A 207 0.70 -29.53 -11.32
N PHE A 208 -0.11 -28.68 -11.96
CA PHE A 208 -0.34 -27.33 -11.44
C PHE A 208 -1.28 -27.32 -10.24
N SER A 209 -2.06 -28.39 -10.03
CA SER A 209 -2.84 -28.55 -8.81
C SER A 209 -1.96 -28.83 -7.59
N TYR A 210 -0.79 -29.42 -7.79
CA TYR A 210 0.25 -29.55 -6.78
C TYR A 210 1.06 -28.26 -6.63
N LEU A 211 1.45 -27.64 -7.75
CA LEU A 211 2.38 -26.50 -7.74
C LEU A 211 1.75 -25.18 -7.27
N PHE A 212 0.51 -24.93 -7.71
CA PHE A 212 -0.22 -23.67 -7.51
C PHE A 212 -1.56 -23.85 -6.77
N GLY A 213 -1.89 -25.08 -6.36
CA GLY A 213 -3.06 -25.35 -5.53
C GLY A 213 -2.94 -24.75 -4.13
N VAL A 214 -4.08 -24.62 -3.45
CA VAL A 214 -4.13 -24.15 -2.07
C VAL A 214 -3.65 -25.27 -1.13
N PRO A 215 -2.55 -25.08 -0.38
CA PRO A 215 -2.03 -26.13 0.49
C PRO A 215 -3.00 -26.45 1.63
N GLY A 216 -3.18 -27.74 1.90
CA GLY A 216 -4.09 -28.25 2.94
C GLY A 216 -5.53 -28.47 2.47
N GLU A 217 -5.88 -28.01 1.27
CA GLU A 217 -7.21 -28.19 0.68
C GLU A 217 -7.23 -29.35 -0.35
N ALA A 218 -8.42 -29.68 -0.85
CA ALA A 218 -8.58 -30.74 -1.85
C ALA A 218 -7.80 -30.43 -3.15
N PRO A 219 -7.22 -31.44 -3.82
CA PRO A 219 -6.59 -31.24 -5.13
C PRO A 219 -7.54 -30.57 -6.13
N GLY A 220 -7.05 -29.56 -6.84
CA GLY A 220 -7.85 -28.74 -7.75
C GLY A 220 -8.41 -27.46 -7.11
N THR A 221 -8.34 -27.30 -5.78
CA THR A 221 -8.67 -26.02 -5.14
C THR A 221 -7.64 -24.97 -5.54
N ARG A 222 -8.09 -23.96 -6.29
CA ARG A 222 -7.27 -22.83 -6.73
C ARG A 222 -7.44 -21.61 -5.84
N PHE A 223 -6.42 -20.76 -5.86
CA PHE A 223 -6.61 -19.37 -5.47
C PHE A 223 -7.55 -18.66 -6.45
N GLU A 224 -8.28 -17.68 -5.95
CA GLU A 224 -9.18 -16.83 -6.73
C GLU A 224 -8.60 -15.41 -6.89
N VAL A 225 -7.89 -14.93 -5.87
CA VAL A 225 -7.19 -13.65 -5.91
C VAL A 225 -6.03 -13.63 -4.91
N PHE A 226 -5.02 -12.80 -5.20
CA PHE A 226 -3.89 -12.53 -4.31
C PHE A 226 -3.94 -11.08 -3.77
N PRO A 227 -4.68 -10.74 -2.71
CA PRO A 227 -4.83 -9.35 -2.28
C PRO A 227 -3.52 -8.73 -1.76
N GLY A 228 -3.33 -7.43 -2.03
CA GLY A 228 -2.16 -6.67 -1.56
C GLY A 228 -0.84 -6.99 -2.26
N ALA A 229 0.27 -6.44 -1.73
CA ALA A 229 1.61 -6.62 -2.29
C ALA A 229 2.33 -7.82 -1.64
N PRO A 230 2.89 -8.77 -2.44
CA PRO A 230 3.66 -9.90 -1.92
C PRO A 230 5.03 -9.45 -1.41
N ALA A 231 5.51 -10.03 -0.32
CA ALA A 231 6.87 -9.82 0.19
C ALA A 231 7.85 -10.81 -0.46
N VAL A 232 9.14 -10.48 -0.48
CA VAL A 232 10.22 -11.38 -0.92
C VAL A 232 11.44 -11.27 0.00
N THR A 233 12.09 -12.41 0.25
CA THR A 233 13.27 -12.51 1.11
C THR A 233 14.56 -12.55 0.29
N ASP A 234 15.70 -12.40 0.96
CA ASP A 234 17.02 -12.47 0.31
C ASP A 234 17.25 -13.83 -0.38
N ASP A 235 16.71 -14.92 0.19
CA ASP A 235 16.82 -16.30 -0.30
C ASP A 235 15.76 -16.69 -1.35
N GLY A 236 14.99 -15.73 -1.87
CA GLY A 236 13.99 -15.98 -2.92
C GLY A 236 12.66 -16.57 -2.44
N PHE A 237 12.38 -16.59 -1.13
CA PHE A 237 11.04 -16.91 -0.65
C PHE A 237 10.11 -15.73 -0.86
N ILE A 238 8.95 -15.98 -1.48
CA ILE A 238 7.83 -15.04 -1.46
C ILE A 238 6.89 -15.37 -0.30
N ALA A 239 6.24 -14.35 0.25
CA ALA A 239 5.11 -14.50 1.15
C ALA A 239 3.96 -13.60 0.66
N PHE A 240 2.74 -14.13 0.62
CA PHE A 240 1.60 -13.44 0.02
C PHE A 240 0.28 -13.81 0.71
N LYS A 241 -0.70 -12.91 0.62
CA LYS A 241 -2.10 -13.21 0.98
C LYS A 241 -2.79 -13.84 -0.22
N GLY A 242 -3.57 -14.89 0.02
CA GLY A 242 -4.39 -15.57 -0.98
C GLY A 242 -5.81 -15.76 -0.46
N ASN A 243 -6.79 -15.50 -1.32
CA ASN A 243 -8.18 -15.84 -1.07
C ASN A 243 -8.60 -16.97 -2.02
N TYR A 244 -9.50 -17.82 -1.55
CA TYR A 244 -9.99 -19.00 -2.24
C TYR A 244 -11.32 -19.41 -1.63
N SER A 245 -12.06 -20.25 -2.33
CA SER A 245 -13.33 -20.78 -1.82
C SER A 245 -13.33 -22.30 -1.81
N VAL A 246 -14.02 -22.88 -0.83
CA VAL A 246 -14.20 -24.34 -0.71
C VAL A 246 -15.69 -24.67 -0.68
N PRO A 247 -16.11 -25.92 -0.98
CA PRO A 247 -17.50 -26.32 -0.85
C PRO A 247 -18.03 -26.01 0.54
N ASP A 248 -19.24 -25.45 0.64
CA ASP A 248 -19.88 -25.16 1.91
C ASP A 248 -20.54 -26.44 2.47
N PRO A 249 -19.98 -27.07 3.52
CA PRO A 249 -20.55 -28.30 4.06
C PRO A 249 -21.88 -28.08 4.79
N ALA A 250 -22.23 -26.82 5.11
CA ALA A 250 -23.49 -26.47 5.76
C ALA A 250 -24.60 -26.16 4.76
N SER A 251 -24.27 -25.93 3.49
CA SER A 251 -25.25 -25.65 2.46
C SER A 251 -25.95 -26.91 1.94
N VAL A 252 -27.24 -26.78 1.65
CA VAL A 252 -28.01 -27.82 0.94
C VAL A 252 -27.80 -27.76 -0.57
N ASP A 253 -27.26 -26.66 -1.07
CA ASP A 253 -26.86 -26.50 -2.47
C ASP A 253 -25.44 -27.08 -2.64
N PRO A 254 -25.26 -28.17 -3.43
CA PRO A 254 -23.97 -28.81 -3.61
C PRO A 254 -22.94 -27.92 -4.33
N ASP A 255 -23.38 -26.84 -5.00
CA ASP A 255 -22.50 -25.90 -5.69
C ASP A 255 -22.15 -24.68 -4.81
N ALA A 256 -22.74 -24.56 -3.62
CA ALA A 256 -22.44 -23.47 -2.70
C ALA A 256 -21.00 -23.56 -2.17
N LYS A 257 -20.37 -22.39 -2.07
CA LYS A 257 -19.01 -22.25 -1.58
C LYS A 257 -18.93 -21.25 -0.43
N ILE A 258 -17.97 -21.48 0.45
CA ILE A 258 -17.55 -20.58 1.52
C ILE A 258 -16.19 -19.98 1.14
N GLY A 259 -16.10 -18.65 1.20
CA GLY A 259 -14.86 -17.92 1.01
C GLY A 259 -13.92 -18.06 2.20
N LYS A 260 -12.63 -18.23 1.91
CA LYS A 260 -11.53 -18.35 2.87
C LYS A 260 -10.39 -17.42 2.48
N THR A 261 -9.53 -17.13 3.46
CA THR A 261 -8.33 -16.31 3.27
C THR A 261 -7.15 -16.88 4.05
N GLY A 262 -5.94 -16.55 3.61
CA GLY A 262 -4.74 -16.96 4.32
C GLY A 262 -3.46 -16.28 3.84
N VAL A 263 -2.39 -16.57 4.56
CA VAL A 263 -1.01 -16.19 4.27
C VAL A 263 -0.24 -17.45 3.87
N PHE A 264 0.47 -17.35 2.76
CA PHE A 264 1.17 -18.45 2.12
C PHE A 264 2.61 -18.04 1.78
N TYR A 265 3.45 -19.03 1.51
CA TYR A 265 4.81 -18.81 1.06
C TYR A 265 5.22 -19.78 -0.04
N ARG A 266 6.26 -19.44 -0.80
CA ARG A 266 6.89 -20.35 -1.77
C ARG A 266 8.33 -19.93 -2.02
N GLN A 267 9.26 -20.88 -2.18
CA GLN A 267 10.59 -20.55 -2.69
C GLN A 267 10.54 -20.40 -4.21
N VAL A 268 11.12 -19.34 -4.73
CA VAL A 268 11.15 -19.05 -6.16
C VAL A 268 12.58 -19.06 -6.69
N VAL A 269 12.79 -19.80 -7.77
CA VAL A 269 14.07 -19.93 -8.49
C VAL A 269 13.92 -19.56 -9.96
N ALA A 270 15.04 -19.31 -10.64
CA ALA A 270 15.08 -18.95 -12.07
C ALA A 270 14.89 -20.18 -12.97
N ASP A 271 13.74 -20.84 -12.84
CA ASP A 271 13.37 -22.06 -13.59
C ASP A 271 11.91 -22.00 -14.06
N TYR A 272 11.47 -23.00 -14.82
CA TYR A 272 10.08 -23.18 -15.24
C TYR A 272 9.13 -23.02 -14.05
N ALA A 273 8.08 -22.21 -14.22
CA ALA A 273 7.07 -21.96 -13.19
C ALA A 273 7.65 -21.45 -11.85
N GLY A 274 8.83 -20.80 -11.88
CA GLY A 274 9.51 -20.32 -10.68
C GLY A 274 10.11 -21.43 -9.81
N GLY A 275 10.27 -22.63 -10.35
CA GLY A 275 10.67 -23.84 -9.62
C GLY A 275 9.53 -24.84 -9.48
N LEU A 276 9.83 -26.02 -8.93
CA LEU A 276 8.87 -27.12 -8.75
C LEU A 276 8.44 -27.34 -7.29
N GLU A 277 8.93 -26.50 -6.38
CA GLU A 277 8.47 -26.51 -4.98
C GLU A 277 7.04 -25.95 -4.88
N PRO A 278 6.13 -26.63 -4.16
CA PRO A 278 4.74 -26.20 -4.03
C PRO A 278 4.61 -25.00 -3.08
N ILE A 279 3.43 -24.38 -3.10
CA ILE A 279 3.07 -23.33 -2.13
C ILE A 279 2.90 -23.97 -0.74
N GLY A 280 3.48 -23.35 0.28
CA GLY A 280 3.31 -23.72 1.69
C GLY A 280 2.34 -22.79 2.43
N LEU A 281 1.72 -23.31 3.48
CA LEU A 281 0.79 -22.59 4.35
C LEU A 281 1.54 -21.90 5.50
N ILE A 282 1.21 -20.63 5.80
CA ILE A 282 1.56 -19.97 7.07
C ILE A 282 0.36 -20.00 8.01
N ALA A 283 -0.78 -19.48 7.56
CA ALA A 283 -2.04 -19.47 8.31
C ALA A 283 -3.22 -19.25 7.36
N ASN A 284 -4.40 -19.78 7.68
CA ASN A 284 -5.64 -19.54 6.93
C ASN A 284 -6.84 -19.45 7.88
N THR A 285 -8.04 -19.37 7.31
CA THR A 285 -9.32 -19.32 8.02
C THR A 285 -9.56 -20.50 8.98
N ASP A 286 -8.90 -21.64 8.79
CA ASP A 286 -9.05 -22.82 9.65
C ASP A 286 -8.07 -22.82 10.84
N VAL A 287 -7.09 -21.92 10.85
CA VAL A 287 -6.10 -21.82 11.92
C VAL A 287 -6.71 -21.07 13.10
N VAL A 288 -6.64 -21.71 14.27
CA VAL A 288 -7.05 -21.12 15.55
C VAL A 288 -6.18 -19.90 15.87
N VAL A 289 -6.81 -18.81 16.26
CA VAL A 289 -6.13 -17.59 16.69
C VAL A 289 -5.26 -17.90 17.92
N PRO A 290 -3.92 -17.80 17.84
CA PRO A 290 -3.07 -18.12 18.99
C PRO A 290 -3.16 -16.99 20.02
N ASN A 291 -3.20 -17.39 21.30
CA ASN A 291 -3.40 -16.47 22.43
C ASN A 291 -4.62 -15.56 22.21
N ALA A 292 -5.80 -16.15 21.96
CA ALA A 292 -7.03 -15.44 21.61
C ALA A 292 -7.54 -14.44 22.68
N GLY A 293 -6.85 -14.27 23.81
CA GLY A 293 -7.24 -13.36 24.88
C GLY A 293 -8.61 -13.73 25.42
N ASP A 294 -9.55 -12.80 25.33
CA ASP A 294 -10.94 -12.95 25.81
C ASP A 294 -11.88 -13.67 24.83
N CYS A 295 -11.40 -14.02 23.63
CA CYS A 295 -12.20 -14.79 22.66
C CYS A 295 -12.53 -16.20 23.15
N ALA A 296 -13.60 -16.75 22.58
CA ALA A 296 -13.97 -18.14 22.80
C ALA A 296 -12.81 -19.09 22.42
N PRO A 297 -12.54 -20.15 23.22
CA PRO A 297 -11.55 -21.14 22.85
C PRO A 297 -11.89 -21.78 21.50
N GLY A 298 -10.90 -21.83 20.59
CA GLY A 298 -11.07 -22.39 19.25
C GLY A 298 -11.54 -21.40 18.18
N THR A 299 -11.70 -20.11 18.50
CA THR A 299 -11.90 -19.07 17.47
C THR A 299 -10.78 -19.11 16.44
N THR A 300 -11.12 -19.13 15.15
CA THR A 300 -10.19 -19.14 14.03
C THR A 300 -10.12 -17.78 13.35
N PHE A 301 -9.17 -17.59 12.43
CA PHE A 301 -9.08 -16.36 11.65
C PHE A 301 -10.28 -16.22 10.71
N GLY A 302 -10.96 -15.07 10.71
CA GLY A 302 -11.87 -14.66 9.64
C GLY A 302 -11.20 -13.75 8.62
N SER A 303 -10.09 -13.09 8.98
CA SER A 303 -9.31 -12.27 8.05
C SER A 303 -7.81 -12.32 8.30
N THR A 304 -7.04 -12.10 7.22
CA THR A 304 -5.58 -11.95 7.26
C THR A 304 -5.14 -10.78 6.40
N ALA A 305 -4.02 -10.15 6.71
CA ALA A 305 -3.45 -9.03 5.94
C ALA A 305 -2.26 -9.47 5.07
N PRO A 306 -1.93 -8.73 3.99
CA PRO A 306 -0.71 -8.95 3.22
C PRO A 306 0.55 -8.92 4.11
N PRO A 307 1.42 -9.95 4.06
CA PRO A 307 2.51 -10.11 5.01
C PRO A 307 3.71 -9.22 4.70
N SER A 308 4.65 -9.13 5.65
CA SER A 308 6.04 -8.72 5.45
C SER A 308 6.98 -9.86 5.83
N ALA A 309 8.10 -10.02 5.11
CA ALA A 309 9.01 -11.15 5.29
C ALA A 309 10.49 -10.72 5.26
N TYR A 310 11.32 -11.42 6.02
CA TYR A 310 12.78 -11.29 5.99
C TYR A 310 13.43 -12.56 6.51
N GLY A 311 14.43 -13.07 5.77
CA GLY A 311 15.02 -14.39 6.01
C GLY A 311 13.92 -15.47 6.05
N GLY A 312 14.09 -16.49 6.89
CA GLY A 312 13.08 -17.53 7.08
C GLY A 312 11.88 -17.14 7.95
N LYS A 313 11.42 -15.87 7.95
CA LYS A 313 10.32 -15.40 8.82
C LYS A 313 9.32 -14.52 8.09
N VAL A 314 8.05 -14.71 8.44
CA VAL A 314 6.89 -13.97 7.94
C VAL A 314 6.16 -13.31 9.12
N VAL A 315 5.73 -12.07 8.94
CA VAL A 315 4.94 -11.30 9.91
C VAL A 315 3.69 -10.76 9.22
N PHE A 316 2.52 -10.92 9.84
CA PHE A 316 1.24 -10.48 9.28
C PHE A 316 0.25 -10.11 10.39
N VAL A 317 -0.83 -9.41 10.01
CA VAL A 317 -1.99 -9.13 10.87
C VAL A 317 -3.09 -10.14 10.56
N GLY A 318 -3.78 -10.62 11.57
CA GLY A 318 -4.97 -11.46 11.40
C GLY A 318 -5.99 -11.27 12.51
N TYR A 319 -7.27 -11.40 12.15
CA TYR A 319 -8.42 -11.22 13.04
C TYR A 319 -9.41 -12.36 12.90
N ASP A 320 -10.22 -12.54 13.94
CA ASP A 320 -11.43 -13.37 13.89
C ASP A 320 -12.50 -12.80 12.96
N TYR A 321 -12.66 -11.47 12.93
CA TYR A 321 -13.59 -10.78 12.06
C TYR A 321 -13.01 -9.41 11.67
N GLU A 322 -12.97 -9.08 10.38
CA GLU A 322 -12.30 -7.85 9.91
C GLU A 322 -13.02 -6.57 10.33
N GLU A 323 -14.36 -6.55 10.27
CA GLU A 323 -15.12 -5.31 10.46
C GLU A 323 -15.28 -4.92 11.93
N ALA A 324 -15.27 -5.90 12.83
CA ALA A 324 -15.40 -5.70 14.28
C ALA A 324 -14.59 -6.79 15.02
N PRO A 325 -13.25 -6.69 15.01
CA PRO A 325 -12.40 -7.74 15.54
C PRO A 325 -12.56 -7.86 17.06
N THR A 326 -12.72 -9.09 17.54
CA THR A 326 -12.78 -9.38 18.99
C THR A 326 -11.51 -10.08 19.49
N CYS A 327 -10.81 -10.77 18.59
CA CYS A 327 -9.45 -11.23 18.81
C CYS A 327 -8.62 -11.14 17.55
N GLY A 328 -7.32 -11.02 17.75
CA GLY A 328 -6.40 -10.86 16.65
C GLY A 328 -5.18 -10.07 17.04
N GLY A 329 -4.38 -9.76 16.03
CA GLY A 329 -3.21 -8.92 16.17
C GLY A 329 -2.14 -9.29 15.17
N ILE A 330 -0.89 -9.14 15.60
CA ILE A 330 0.32 -9.33 14.79
C ILE A 330 0.95 -10.67 15.14
N TYR A 331 1.20 -11.49 14.12
CA TYR A 331 1.78 -12.81 14.27
C TYR A 331 3.10 -12.95 13.53
N LEU A 332 3.95 -13.84 14.02
CA LEU A 332 5.20 -14.23 13.41
C LEU A 332 5.23 -15.75 13.20
N ALA A 333 5.58 -16.15 12.00
CA ALA A 333 5.82 -17.55 11.64
C ALA A 333 7.24 -17.72 11.09
N ALA A 334 7.83 -18.88 11.34
CA ALA A 334 9.00 -19.32 10.59
C ALA A 334 8.53 -20.01 9.29
N ILE A 335 9.22 -19.76 8.19
CA ILE A 335 8.95 -20.44 6.92
C ILE A 335 9.19 -21.95 7.10
N GLY A 336 8.23 -22.77 6.70
CA GLY A 336 8.28 -24.22 6.89
C GLY A 336 7.83 -24.73 8.26
N ALA A 337 7.58 -23.85 9.23
CA ALA A 337 6.94 -24.24 10.47
C ALA A 337 5.44 -24.46 10.25
N PRO A 338 4.82 -25.43 10.95
CA PRO A 338 3.41 -25.69 10.80
C PRO A 338 2.58 -24.59 11.49
N PRO A 339 1.31 -24.35 11.09
CA PRO A 339 0.53 -23.21 11.57
C PRO A 339 0.31 -23.16 13.09
N GLU A 340 0.38 -24.30 13.78
CA GLU A 340 0.23 -24.40 15.24
C GLU A 340 1.40 -23.75 16.00
N GLU A 341 2.54 -23.51 15.34
CA GLU A 341 3.69 -22.80 15.91
C GLU A 341 3.61 -21.27 15.75
N LEU A 342 2.49 -20.76 15.23
CA LEU A 342 2.28 -19.33 15.03
C LEU A 342 2.40 -18.55 16.35
N LYS A 343 3.25 -17.52 16.36
CA LYS A 343 3.54 -16.74 17.56
C LYS A 343 2.87 -15.37 17.52
N THR A 344 2.03 -15.08 18.51
CA THR A 344 1.51 -13.72 18.76
C THR A 344 2.66 -12.80 19.21
N LEU A 345 2.85 -11.69 18.50
CA LEU A 345 3.79 -10.62 18.88
C LEU A 345 3.08 -9.52 19.67
N VAL A 346 1.91 -9.10 19.17
CA VAL A 346 1.05 -8.06 19.75
C VAL A 346 -0.38 -8.49 19.48
N GLY A 347 -1.22 -8.62 20.52
CA GLY A 347 -2.65 -8.87 20.41
C GLY A 347 -3.48 -7.63 20.72
N LEU A 348 -4.79 -7.67 20.46
CA LEU A 348 -5.73 -6.63 20.91
C LEU A 348 -5.77 -6.52 22.45
N ASP A 349 -5.48 -7.61 23.16
CA ASP A 349 -5.32 -7.65 24.62
C ASP A 349 -3.99 -7.05 25.13
N THR A 350 -3.09 -6.65 24.23
CA THR A 350 -1.78 -6.12 24.61
C THR A 350 -1.90 -4.68 25.10
N ARG A 351 -1.31 -4.40 26.27
CA ARG A 351 -1.31 -3.06 26.86
C ARG A 351 -0.55 -2.06 26.00
N VAL A 352 -1.14 -0.88 25.84
CA VAL A 352 -0.52 0.23 25.13
C VAL A 352 0.58 0.85 26.02
N PRO A 353 1.84 0.95 25.53
CA PRO A 353 2.92 1.52 26.32
C PRO A 353 2.60 2.95 26.76
N GLY A 354 2.70 3.20 28.07
CA GLY A 354 2.46 4.51 28.67
C GLY A 354 0.99 4.85 28.96
N GLN A 355 0.03 3.99 28.58
CA GLN A 355 -1.41 4.26 28.76
C GLN A 355 -2.05 3.43 29.90
N GLY A 356 -1.26 3.11 30.93
CA GLY A 356 -1.75 2.40 32.11
C GLY A 356 -2.20 0.95 31.83
N ARG A 357 -3.50 0.69 31.97
CA ARG A 357 -4.12 -0.64 31.76
C ARG A 357 -4.80 -0.80 30.40
N THR A 358 -4.90 0.28 29.62
CA THR A 358 -5.56 0.28 28.33
C THR A 358 -4.84 -0.64 27.35
N THR A 359 -5.61 -1.38 26.55
CA THR A 359 -5.14 -2.29 25.51
C THR A 359 -5.49 -1.75 24.13
N PHE A 360 -4.96 -2.37 23.08
CA PHE A 360 -5.30 -1.99 21.72
C PHE A 360 -6.76 -2.35 21.37
N ALA A 361 -7.43 -1.47 20.64
CA ALA A 361 -8.75 -1.74 20.08
C ALA A 361 -8.64 -2.12 18.60
N GLU A 362 -7.67 -1.54 17.88
CA GLU A 362 -7.46 -1.76 16.46
C GLU A 362 -5.97 -1.80 16.13
N ILE A 363 -5.58 -2.64 15.17
CA ILE A 363 -4.23 -2.68 14.60
C ILE A 363 -4.33 -2.62 13.06
N GLY A 364 -3.49 -1.79 12.43
CA GLY A 364 -3.55 -1.59 10.98
C GLY A 364 -2.96 -2.76 10.22
N GLU A 365 -3.56 -3.12 9.08
CA GLU A 365 -3.07 -4.17 8.17
C GLU A 365 -1.69 -3.84 7.55
N GLY A 366 -1.33 -2.55 7.55
CA GLY A 366 -0.03 -2.04 7.14
C GLY A 366 1.04 -2.23 8.22
N LEU A 367 1.93 -3.21 8.05
CA LEU A 367 3.11 -3.37 8.89
C LEU A 367 4.42 -3.51 8.11
N SER A 368 5.49 -3.00 8.71
CA SER A 368 6.86 -3.09 8.20
C SER A 368 7.67 -4.04 9.07
N TYR A 369 8.44 -4.94 8.45
CA TYR A 369 9.34 -5.87 9.16
C TYR A 369 10.72 -5.85 8.54
N ASP A 370 11.74 -5.60 9.36
CA ASP A 370 13.14 -5.48 8.92
C ASP A 370 14.04 -6.67 9.30
N GLY A 371 13.43 -7.74 9.82
CA GLY A 371 14.11 -8.91 10.37
C GLY A 371 14.24 -8.94 11.88
N ARG A 372 13.93 -7.84 12.58
CA ARG A 372 13.85 -7.80 14.05
C ARG A 372 12.73 -6.92 14.55
N PHE A 373 12.58 -5.74 13.98
CA PHE A 373 11.62 -4.73 14.40
C PHE A 373 10.40 -4.81 13.51
N VAL A 374 9.23 -4.85 14.16
CA VAL A 374 7.92 -4.75 13.49
C VAL A 374 7.37 -3.37 13.79
N GLY A 375 7.28 -2.52 12.77
CA GLY A 375 6.58 -1.25 12.83
C GLY A 375 5.12 -1.42 12.43
N PHE A 376 4.20 -0.79 13.15
CA PHE A 376 2.76 -0.86 12.87
C PHE A 376 2.02 0.36 13.43
N TRP A 377 0.81 0.60 12.92
CA TRP A 377 -0.16 1.54 13.49
C TRP A 377 -1.18 0.79 14.34
N ALA A 378 -1.64 1.41 15.42
CA ALA A 378 -2.73 0.89 16.25
C ALA A 378 -3.50 2.02 16.95
N ALA A 379 -4.74 1.74 17.35
CA ALA A 379 -5.59 2.62 18.12
C ALA A 379 -6.03 1.99 19.45
N TRP A 380 -6.47 2.83 20.39
CA TRP A 380 -6.98 2.40 21.70
C TRP A 380 -8.06 3.35 22.22
N GLY A 381 -8.74 2.95 23.28
CA GLY A 381 -9.86 3.71 23.83
C GLY A 381 -11.11 3.63 22.96
N GLU A 382 -12.17 4.30 23.40
CA GLU A 382 -13.50 4.27 22.76
C GLU A 382 -13.86 5.61 22.10
N GLU A 383 -13.03 6.64 22.29
CA GLU A 383 -13.31 7.96 21.73
C GLU A 383 -13.02 7.99 20.24
N THR A 384 -14.02 8.38 19.46
CA THR A 384 -13.93 8.54 18.01
C THR A 384 -14.37 9.93 17.58
N ARG A 385 -13.84 10.41 16.46
CA ARG A 385 -14.37 11.57 15.74
C ARG A 385 -14.97 11.17 14.40
N THR A 386 -15.93 11.94 13.91
CA THR A 386 -16.52 11.73 12.58
C THR A 386 -15.78 12.56 11.54
N LEU A 387 -15.53 11.95 10.39
CA LEU A 387 -14.95 12.61 9.22
C LEU A 387 -15.85 12.41 8.00
N ARG A 388 -16.03 13.47 7.23
CA ARG A 388 -16.70 13.46 5.93
C ARG A 388 -15.69 13.20 4.81
N LEU A 389 -15.87 12.09 4.10
CA LEU A 389 -15.05 11.67 2.98
C LEU A 389 -15.83 11.86 1.68
N TYR A 390 -15.41 12.80 0.84
CA TYR A 390 -16.06 13.01 -0.45
C TYR A 390 -15.68 11.94 -1.46
N CYS A 391 -16.67 11.50 -2.24
CA CYS A 391 -16.45 10.63 -3.39
C CYS A 391 -15.42 11.24 -4.36
N PRO A 392 -14.55 10.43 -4.97
CA PRO A 392 -13.54 10.94 -5.89
C PRO A 392 -14.21 11.63 -7.10
N THR A 393 -13.52 12.62 -7.67
CA THR A 393 -13.91 13.29 -8.94
C THR A 393 -13.06 12.81 -10.12
N GLU A 394 -11.93 12.17 -9.82
CA GLU A 394 -10.97 11.64 -10.78
C GLU A 394 -10.75 10.12 -10.58
N GLY A 395 -10.00 9.50 -11.49
CA GLY A 395 -9.67 8.07 -11.44
C GLY A 395 -10.56 7.20 -12.35
N ASN A 396 -10.80 5.95 -11.94
CA ASN A 396 -11.60 5.01 -12.73
C ASN A 396 -13.05 5.52 -12.82
N ARG A 397 -13.50 5.82 -14.05
CA ARG A 397 -14.83 6.37 -14.31
C ARG A 397 -15.95 5.57 -13.67
N ILE A 398 -15.96 4.25 -13.84
CA ILE A 398 -17.06 3.40 -13.36
C ILE A 398 -17.12 3.41 -11.83
N ARG A 399 -15.96 3.30 -11.16
CA ARG A 399 -15.89 3.40 -9.69
C ARG A 399 -16.31 4.78 -9.17
N ARG A 400 -15.86 5.83 -9.86
CA ARG A 400 -16.21 7.21 -9.52
C ARG A 400 -17.71 7.45 -9.67
N ASP A 401 -18.27 7.02 -10.79
CA ASP A 401 -19.68 7.20 -11.12
C ASP A 401 -20.57 6.37 -10.14
N PHE A 402 -20.10 5.19 -9.72
CA PHE A 402 -20.73 4.38 -8.66
C PHE A 402 -20.78 5.09 -7.31
N CYS A 403 -19.66 5.68 -6.84
CA CYS A 403 -19.64 6.42 -5.57
C CYS A 403 -20.57 7.65 -5.60
N ASN A 404 -20.56 8.38 -6.72
CA ASN A 404 -21.33 9.62 -6.86
C ASN A 404 -22.79 9.40 -7.31
N ASN A 405 -23.26 8.15 -7.44
CA ASN A 405 -24.62 7.84 -7.92
C ASN A 405 -24.99 8.58 -9.24
N VAL A 406 -24.06 8.60 -10.21
CA VAL A 406 -24.25 9.26 -11.51
C VAL A 406 -24.23 8.28 -12.68
N GLY A 407 -24.83 8.69 -13.80
CA GLY A 407 -24.83 7.90 -15.05
C GLY A 407 -25.69 6.64 -14.91
N GLU A 408 -25.09 5.47 -15.20
CA GLU A 408 -25.78 4.18 -15.08
C GLU A 408 -26.13 3.81 -13.62
N PHE A 409 -25.45 4.45 -12.65
CA PHE A 409 -25.66 4.27 -11.21
C PHE A 409 -26.60 5.30 -10.60
N SER A 410 -27.21 6.18 -11.39
CA SER A 410 -28.18 7.14 -10.87
C SER A 410 -29.42 6.43 -10.31
N PRO A 411 -30.04 6.98 -9.24
CA PRO A 411 -31.25 6.41 -8.67
C PRO A 411 -32.34 6.23 -9.73
N ASP A 412 -33.09 5.15 -9.64
CA ASP A 412 -34.20 4.89 -10.55
C ASP A 412 -35.24 6.02 -10.45
N PRO A 413 -35.59 6.71 -11.55
CA PRO A 413 -36.50 7.86 -11.49
C PRO A 413 -37.95 7.48 -11.15
N THR A 414 -38.30 6.19 -11.22
CA THR A 414 -39.64 5.65 -10.95
C THR A 414 -39.72 5.03 -9.55
N THR A 415 -38.72 4.24 -9.16
CA THR A 415 -38.72 3.52 -7.87
C THR A 415 -37.94 4.23 -6.77
N GLY A 416 -37.05 5.16 -7.12
CA GLY A 416 -36.12 5.81 -6.17
C GLY A 416 -35.01 4.88 -5.68
N GLU A 417 -34.89 3.67 -6.24
CA GLU A 417 -33.87 2.70 -5.84
C GLU A 417 -32.46 3.20 -6.17
N ILE A 418 -31.56 3.20 -5.18
CA ILE A 418 -30.16 3.58 -5.35
C ILE A 418 -29.43 2.44 -6.09
N ARG A 419 -28.86 2.75 -7.26
CA ARG A 419 -28.09 1.79 -8.07
C ARG A 419 -26.57 1.88 -7.86
N GLY A 420 -26.09 2.98 -7.29
CA GLY A 420 -24.69 3.17 -6.93
C GLY A 420 -24.39 2.78 -5.50
N ASP A 421 -23.44 3.46 -4.87
CA ASP A 421 -23.08 3.18 -3.48
C ASP A 421 -24.19 3.68 -2.54
N VAL A 422 -24.89 2.73 -1.92
CA VAL A 422 -25.96 2.99 -0.95
C VAL A 422 -25.47 3.72 0.31
N ASN A 423 -24.16 3.70 0.58
CA ASN A 423 -23.59 4.41 1.72
C ASN A 423 -23.26 5.88 1.42
N SER A 424 -23.34 6.30 0.15
CA SER A 424 -23.07 7.68 -0.27
C SER A 424 -24.30 8.57 -0.09
N VAL A 425 -24.11 9.68 0.62
CA VAL A 425 -25.08 10.79 0.72
C VAL A 425 -24.90 11.67 -0.51
N CYS A 426 -25.95 11.79 -1.32
CA CYS A 426 -25.94 12.43 -2.64
C CYS A 426 -27.08 13.42 -2.85
N ASP A 427 -27.83 13.76 -1.79
CA ASP A 427 -29.03 14.61 -1.83
C ASP A 427 -28.94 15.79 -0.83
N ASP A 428 -27.81 15.96 -0.15
CA ASP A 428 -27.55 17.06 0.78
C ASP A 428 -27.23 18.37 0.03
N MET A 429 -28.29 19.10 -0.34
CA MET A 429 -28.17 20.42 -0.97
C MET A 429 -27.62 21.52 -0.05
N SER A 430 -27.47 21.24 1.25
CA SER A 430 -26.88 22.19 2.20
C SER A 430 -25.36 22.08 2.28
N ASP A 431 -24.78 21.00 1.74
CA ASP A 431 -23.34 20.79 1.68
C ASP A 431 -22.66 21.84 0.78
N PRO A 432 -21.56 22.48 1.24
CA PRO A 432 -20.86 23.49 0.44
C PRO A 432 -20.20 22.93 -0.82
N ASN A 433 -19.99 21.62 -0.92
CA ASN A 433 -19.45 20.92 -2.08
C ASN A 433 -20.54 20.22 -2.92
N TRP A 434 -21.82 20.48 -2.68
CA TRP A 434 -22.92 20.04 -3.56
C TRP A 434 -22.61 20.38 -5.04
N PRO A 435 -22.78 19.45 -6.01
CA PRO A 435 -23.47 18.15 -5.94
C PRO A 435 -22.57 16.94 -5.66
N ARG A 436 -21.42 17.11 -5.00
CA ARG A 436 -20.50 16.01 -4.71
C ARG A 436 -21.03 15.14 -3.58
N CYS A 437 -21.10 13.82 -3.81
CA CYS A 437 -21.50 12.89 -2.77
C CYS A 437 -20.40 12.67 -1.73
N TYR A 438 -20.78 12.24 -0.52
CA TYR A 438 -19.85 11.92 0.55
C TYR A 438 -20.30 10.74 1.41
N GLN A 439 -19.38 10.21 2.22
CA GLN A 439 -19.67 9.25 3.29
C GLN A 439 -19.06 9.75 4.59
N GLU A 440 -19.76 9.56 5.71
CA GLU A 440 -19.19 9.81 7.04
C GLU A 440 -18.54 8.54 7.58
N LYS A 441 -17.35 8.69 8.17
CA LYS A 441 -16.58 7.62 8.81
C LYS A 441 -16.13 8.04 10.19
N THR A 442 -16.20 7.11 11.14
CA THR A 442 -15.63 7.29 12.47
C THR A 442 -14.14 6.93 12.44
N VAL A 443 -13.34 7.75 13.13
CA VAL A 443 -11.90 7.55 13.27
C VAL A 443 -11.53 7.62 14.75
N PRO A 444 -10.74 6.66 15.28
CA PRO A 444 -10.29 6.72 16.66
C PRO A 444 -9.51 8.01 16.97
N VAL A 445 -9.77 8.62 18.13
CA VAL A 445 -9.04 9.83 18.58
C VAL A 445 -7.63 9.46 19.06
N GLU A 446 -7.51 8.34 19.76
CA GLU A 446 -6.27 7.86 20.37
C GLU A 446 -5.62 6.78 19.49
N GLN A 447 -4.60 7.19 18.74
CA GLN A 447 -3.88 6.37 17.77
C GLN A 447 -2.36 6.51 17.96
N GLY A 448 -1.59 5.58 17.39
CA GLY A 448 -0.14 5.69 17.42
C GLY A 448 0.61 4.83 16.44
N VAL A 449 1.87 5.20 16.25
CA VAL A 449 2.89 4.42 15.54
C VAL A 449 3.73 3.70 16.59
N PHE A 450 3.88 2.38 16.44
CA PHE A 450 4.54 1.52 17.40
C PHE A 450 5.64 0.69 16.75
N VAL A 451 6.62 0.29 17.58
CA VAL A 451 7.62 -0.71 17.20
C VAL A 451 7.70 -1.81 18.25
N TYR A 452 7.59 -3.05 17.76
CA TYR A 452 7.85 -4.26 18.54
C TYR A 452 9.22 -4.84 18.20
N ASP A 453 10.08 -5.03 19.20
CA ASP A 453 11.35 -5.73 19.06
C ASP A 453 11.17 -7.23 19.30
N THR A 454 11.20 -8.03 18.24
CA THR A 454 11.01 -9.49 18.32
C THR A 454 12.05 -10.23 19.17
N ARG A 455 13.21 -9.63 19.40
CA ARG A 455 14.29 -10.22 20.22
C ARG A 455 14.08 -9.93 21.69
N THR A 456 13.82 -8.67 22.05
CA THR A 456 13.66 -8.27 23.46
C THR A 456 12.22 -8.36 23.95
N ARG A 457 11.26 -8.59 23.05
CA ARG A 457 9.81 -8.60 23.30
C ARG A 457 9.30 -7.29 23.89
N LYS A 458 9.97 -6.18 23.56
CA LYS A 458 9.59 -4.84 24.02
C LYS A 458 8.78 -4.15 22.94
N LEU A 459 7.64 -3.61 23.37
CA LEU A 459 6.79 -2.74 22.58
C LEU A 459 7.04 -1.29 22.98
N ARG A 460 7.11 -0.38 22.01
CA ARG A 460 7.38 1.03 22.26
C ARG A 460 6.57 1.93 21.33
N THR A 461 5.96 2.96 21.91
CA THR A 461 5.30 4.06 21.19
C THR A 461 6.35 4.96 20.56
N MET A 462 6.15 5.32 19.29
CA MET A 462 7.04 6.18 18.50
C MET A 462 6.45 7.56 18.25
N ALA A 463 5.15 7.63 17.97
CA ALA A 463 4.36 8.84 17.80
C ALA A 463 2.89 8.53 18.15
N ARG A 464 2.11 9.55 18.50
CA ARG A 464 0.69 9.38 18.85
C ARG A 464 -0.17 10.62 18.56
N THR A 465 -1.47 10.39 18.45
CA THR A 465 -2.53 11.42 18.47
C THR A 465 -3.11 11.54 19.88
N GLY A 466 -4.18 12.33 20.04
CA GLY A 466 -4.95 12.42 21.27
C GLY A 466 -4.26 13.21 22.39
N ALA A 467 -4.57 12.89 23.64
CA ALA A 467 -4.16 13.66 24.81
C ALA A 467 -2.62 13.70 24.98
N GLY A 468 -2.00 14.81 24.59
CA GLY A 468 -0.54 14.99 24.59
C GLY A 468 0.17 14.28 23.44
N GLY A 469 -0.54 14.03 22.34
CA GLY A 469 0.01 13.62 21.05
C GLY A 469 0.55 14.80 20.24
N GLU A 470 1.30 14.47 19.19
CA GLU A 470 1.97 15.44 18.30
C GLU A 470 1.24 15.59 16.96
N PHE A 471 0.32 14.66 16.67
CA PHE A 471 -0.36 14.53 15.39
C PHE A 471 -1.88 14.47 15.58
N ASP A 472 -2.62 14.81 14.54
CA ASP A 472 -4.08 14.75 14.52
C ASP A 472 -4.58 13.47 13.89
N ASP A 473 -3.86 12.87 12.92
CA ASP A 473 -4.20 11.57 12.35
C ASP A 473 -2.99 10.82 11.77
N PHE A 474 -3.13 9.50 11.65
CA PHE A 474 -2.22 8.64 10.88
C PHE A 474 -2.96 7.87 9.77
N VAL A 475 -4.29 7.96 9.73
CA VAL A 475 -5.14 7.16 8.86
C VAL A 475 -5.52 7.96 7.60
N TYR A 476 -5.30 7.33 6.45
CA TYR A 476 -5.58 7.89 5.13
C TYR A 476 -6.59 7.03 4.40
N TRP A 477 -7.47 7.66 3.62
CA TRP A 477 -8.62 7.01 3.02
C TRP A 477 -8.55 6.95 1.50
N ASN A 478 -8.97 5.82 0.93
CA ASN A 478 -9.08 5.65 -0.52
C ASN A 478 -10.35 4.86 -0.89
N TYR A 479 -11.10 5.33 -1.88
CA TYR A 479 -12.25 4.63 -2.42
C TYR A 479 -11.82 3.59 -3.46
N SER A 480 -11.97 2.31 -3.12
CA SER A 480 -11.39 1.21 -3.90
C SER A 480 -12.27 -0.05 -3.88
N GLY A 481 -12.13 -0.89 -4.90
CA GLY A 481 -12.99 -2.06 -5.17
C GLY A 481 -13.50 -2.06 -6.61
N ALA A 482 -14.36 -3.02 -6.95
CA ALA A 482 -14.94 -3.17 -8.28
C ALA A 482 -16.48 -3.09 -8.18
N PRO A 483 -17.14 -2.16 -8.91
CA PRO A 483 -18.60 -2.09 -8.92
C PRO A 483 -19.22 -3.41 -9.41
N PRO A 484 -20.45 -3.76 -8.98
CA PRO A 484 -21.13 -4.97 -9.45
C PRO A 484 -21.30 -5.00 -10.98
N GLY A 485 -21.13 -6.19 -11.59
CA GLY A 485 -21.34 -6.39 -13.04
C GLY A 485 -20.20 -5.89 -13.94
N VAL A 486 -19.04 -5.53 -13.38
CA VAL A 486 -17.92 -4.95 -14.13
C VAL A 486 -16.66 -5.83 -14.02
N GLY A 487 -16.19 -6.33 -15.17
CA GLY A 487 -15.02 -7.23 -15.28
C GLY A 487 -15.41 -8.67 -15.62
N GLU A 488 -14.55 -9.40 -16.36
CA GLU A 488 -14.81 -10.79 -16.80
C GLU A 488 -14.66 -11.85 -15.70
N GLY A 489 -14.68 -11.45 -14.42
CA GLY A 489 -14.70 -12.37 -13.28
C GLY A 489 -16.14 -12.60 -12.84
N HIS A 490 -16.56 -13.85 -12.69
CA HIS A 490 -17.82 -14.20 -12.04
C HIS A 490 -17.93 -13.45 -10.70
N GLY A 491 -18.97 -12.61 -10.54
CA GLY A 491 -19.70 -12.26 -9.31
C GLY A 491 -19.01 -11.77 -8.03
N ASP A 492 -17.74 -12.07 -7.79
CA ASP A 492 -17.18 -12.24 -6.45
C ASP A 492 -16.14 -11.17 -6.09
N ALA A 493 -16.05 -10.09 -6.88
CA ALA A 493 -15.17 -8.97 -6.57
C ALA A 493 -15.76 -8.11 -5.44
N GLU A 494 -14.97 -7.83 -4.40
CA GLU A 494 -15.40 -7.00 -3.28
C GLU A 494 -15.91 -5.63 -3.78
N PRO A 495 -17.13 -5.21 -3.35
CA PRO A 495 -17.74 -3.97 -3.81
C PRO A 495 -16.88 -2.75 -3.43
N PRO A 496 -16.99 -1.63 -4.16
CA PRO A 496 -16.23 -0.43 -3.86
C PRO A 496 -16.62 0.14 -2.49
N ARG A 497 -15.63 0.43 -1.66
CA ARG A 497 -15.80 1.13 -0.39
C ARG A 497 -14.60 2.01 -0.07
N PHE A 498 -14.77 2.94 0.86
CA PHE A 498 -13.65 3.62 1.48
C PHE A 498 -12.86 2.62 2.33
N ARG A 499 -11.56 2.53 2.06
CA ARG A 499 -10.59 1.76 2.85
C ARG A 499 -9.61 2.71 3.50
N SER A 500 -9.27 2.42 4.75
CA SER A 500 -8.33 3.19 5.53
C SER A 500 -6.98 2.48 5.58
N SER A 501 -5.90 3.26 5.61
CA SER A 501 -4.53 2.76 5.69
C SER A 501 -3.66 3.70 6.49
N ALA A 502 -2.72 3.13 7.24
CA ALA A 502 -1.60 3.86 7.84
C ALA A 502 -0.28 3.41 7.19
N PHE A 503 0.64 4.34 6.98
CA PHE A 503 1.85 4.11 6.21
C PHE A 503 3.10 4.36 7.03
N LEU A 504 3.95 3.34 7.14
CA LEU A 504 5.22 3.42 7.86
C LEU A 504 6.23 2.39 7.34
N ALA A 505 7.52 2.67 7.49
CA ALA A 505 8.61 1.76 7.19
C ALA A 505 9.65 1.75 8.32
N ALA A 506 9.95 0.57 8.86
CA ALA A 506 10.94 0.39 9.91
C ALA A 506 12.31 0.01 9.35
N SER A 507 13.38 0.53 9.97
CA SER A 507 14.76 0.19 9.62
C SER A 507 15.65 0.04 10.86
N LYS A 508 16.27 -1.13 10.99
CA LYS A 508 17.23 -1.49 12.03
C LYS A 508 18.52 -0.68 11.90
N ARG A 509 19.03 -0.25 13.04
CA ARG A 509 20.39 0.29 13.20
C ARG A 509 21.24 -0.64 14.07
N ALA A 510 22.48 -0.23 14.34
CA ALA A 510 23.39 -0.99 15.18
C ALA A 510 22.80 -1.23 16.59
N GLY A 511 23.03 -2.43 17.14
CA GLY A 511 22.59 -2.79 18.48
C GLY A 511 21.07 -2.98 18.59
N ALA A 512 20.44 -2.29 19.55
CA ALA A 512 19.00 -2.31 19.81
C ALA A 512 18.31 -1.00 19.37
N THR A 513 18.93 -0.27 18.44
CA THR A 513 18.39 0.99 17.90
C THR A 513 17.71 0.76 16.56
N TYR A 514 16.72 1.59 16.28
CA TYR A 514 15.91 1.51 15.06
C TYR A 514 15.34 2.87 14.71
N ARG A 515 14.83 2.99 13.49
CA ARG A 515 14.11 4.16 13.01
C ARG A 515 12.82 3.74 12.33
N VAL A 516 11.83 4.62 12.36
CA VAL A 516 10.60 4.45 11.61
C VAL A 516 10.33 5.74 10.84
N ALA A 517 10.18 5.63 9.54
CA ALA A 517 9.57 6.69 8.73
C ALA A 517 8.08 6.43 8.67
N PHE A 518 7.24 7.43 8.88
CA PHE A 518 5.78 7.28 8.87
C PHE A 518 5.09 8.52 8.32
N LEU A 519 3.90 8.30 7.75
CA LEU A 519 3.03 9.36 7.27
C LEU A 519 2.10 9.81 8.41
N ALA A 520 1.96 11.12 8.60
CA ALA A 520 1.07 11.68 9.60
C ALA A 520 0.48 13.02 9.14
N ARG A 521 -0.67 13.36 9.72
CA ARG A 521 -1.44 14.57 9.45
C ARG A 521 -1.52 15.46 10.67
N ASN A 522 -1.33 16.75 10.47
CA ASN A 522 -1.84 17.80 11.34
C ASN A 522 -2.94 18.57 10.60
N ALA A 523 -4.11 18.69 11.20
CA ALA A 523 -5.26 19.34 10.57
C ALA A 523 -6.33 19.67 11.60
N ASN A 524 -7.08 20.73 11.32
CA ASN A 524 -8.31 21.02 12.04
C ASN A 524 -9.47 20.29 11.35
N VAL A 525 -10.49 19.92 12.14
CA VAL A 525 -11.76 19.40 11.62
C VAL A 525 -12.81 20.48 11.80
N ASP A 526 -13.48 20.84 10.72
CA ASP A 526 -14.59 21.77 10.75
C ASP A 526 -15.80 21.10 11.45
N PRO A 527 -16.30 21.65 12.57
CA PRO A 527 -17.40 21.04 13.31
C PRO A 527 -18.74 21.03 12.55
N ASP A 528 -18.91 21.90 11.56
CA ASP A 528 -20.16 21.98 10.79
C ASP A 528 -20.18 20.98 9.63
N THR A 529 -19.02 20.71 9.03
CA THR A 529 -18.90 19.85 7.83
C THR A 529 -18.21 18.51 8.07
N ASN A 530 -17.58 18.30 9.23
CA ASN A 530 -16.71 17.15 9.53
C ASN A 530 -15.55 16.97 8.53
N THR A 531 -15.13 18.04 7.85
CA THR A 531 -14.05 17.98 6.87
C THR A 531 -12.75 18.51 7.45
N TYR A 532 -11.63 18.03 6.93
CA TYR A 532 -10.33 18.60 7.27
C TYR A 532 -10.12 19.94 6.58
N PHE A 533 -9.52 20.88 7.31
CA PHE A 533 -8.98 22.12 6.77
C PHE A 533 -7.62 22.44 7.42
N ASP A 534 -6.87 23.36 6.81
CA ASP A 534 -5.48 23.69 7.17
C ASP A 534 -4.59 22.44 7.30
N THR A 535 -4.74 21.50 6.36
CA THR A 535 -4.08 20.20 6.40
C THR A 535 -2.60 20.29 6.07
N VAL A 536 -1.77 19.75 6.95
CA VAL A 536 -0.36 19.47 6.70
C VAL A 536 -0.13 17.96 6.78
N ASP A 537 0.10 17.35 5.63
CA ASP A 537 0.54 15.96 5.54
C ASP A 537 2.06 15.91 5.44
N GLY A 538 2.69 14.98 6.15
CA GLY A 538 4.14 14.89 6.17
C GLY A 538 4.68 13.49 6.39
N ILE A 539 5.91 13.29 5.93
CA ILE A 539 6.72 12.13 6.27
C ILE A 539 7.64 12.52 7.42
N TYR A 540 7.52 11.80 8.52
CA TYR A 540 8.27 12.02 9.75
C TYR A 540 9.18 10.84 10.05
N LEU A 541 10.29 11.10 10.72
CA LEU A 541 11.23 10.09 11.19
C LEU A 541 11.24 10.05 12.71
N ALA A 542 10.95 8.89 13.29
CA ALA A 542 11.12 8.63 14.72
C ALA A 542 12.33 7.75 14.98
N GLU A 543 13.17 8.13 15.95
CA GLU A 543 14.34 7.32 16.37
C GLU A 543 14.13 6.61 17.71
N GLY A 544 14.33 5.29 17.73
CA GLY A 544 14.38 4.48 18.94
C GLY A 544 15.81 4.31 19.45
N LEU A 545 16.26 5.17 20.37
CA LEU A 545 17.62 5.13 20.94
C LEU A 545 17.64 4.44 22.32
N GLY A 546 17.48 3.11 22.34
CA GLY A 546 17.49 2.34 23.58
C GLY A 546 16.28 2.64 24.47
N ALA A 547 16.51 3.14 25.69
CA ALA A 547 15.45 3.46 26.65
C ALA A 547 15.00 4.93 26.64
N ALA A 548 15.73 5.82 25.94
CA ALA A 548 15.35 7.23 25.82
C ALA A 548 14.03 7.38 25.05
N PRO A 549 13.19 8.41 25.33
CA PRO A 549 12.00 8.72 24.54
C PRO A 549 12.32 8.84 23.03
N PRO A 550 11.36 8.54 22.13
CA PRO A 550 11.55 8.75 20.71
C PRO A 550 11.82 10.22 20.40
N VAL A 551 12.67 10.47 19.41
CA VAL A 551 12.81 11.81 18.81
C VAL A 551 12.15 11.75 17.46
N VAL A 552 11.16 12.63 17.23
CA VAL A 552 10.42 12.76 15.98
C VAL A 552 10.90 14.00 15.25
N MET A 553 11.13 13.89 13.94
CA MET A 553 11.52 15.00 13.07
C MET A 553 10.78 14.95 11.75
N ALA A 554 10.37 16.10 11.22
CA ALA A 554 9.82 16.21 9.87
C ALA A 554 10.94 16.01 8.84
N LEU A 555 10.65 15.25 7.77
CA LEU A 555 11.55 15.11 6.62
C LEU A 555 11.03 15.90 5.43
N VAL A 556 9.72 15.82 5.17
CA VAL A 556 9.03 16.58 4.14
C VAL A 556 7.57 16.76 4.54
N GLN A 557 7.00 17.93 4.28
CA GLN A 557 5.60 18.27 4.55
C GLN A 557 4.99 19.00 3.35
N THR A 558 3.67 18.91 3.21
CA THR A 558 2.95 19.74 2.26
C THR A 558 3.17 21.23 2.55
N GLY A 559 3.23 22.04 1.50
CA GLY A 559 3.56 23.47 1.57
C GLY A 559 5.06 23.79 1.61
N MET A 560 5.95 22.81 1.82
CA MET A 560 7.40 23.03 1.70
C MET A 560 7.80 23.37 0.26
N ASP A 561 8.91 24.09 0.11
CA ASP A 561 9.54 24.34 -1.19
C ASP A 561 9.92 23.01 -1.88
N GLY A 562 9.32 22.74 -3.04
CA GLY A 562 9.55 21.52 -3.81
C GLY A 562 10.97 21.36 -4.34
N THR A 563 11.74 22.45 -4.46
CA THR A 563 13.13 22.41 -4.92
C THR A 563 14.07 21.71 -3.93
N VAL A 564 13.62 21.51 -2.69
CA VAL A 564 14.30 20.66 -1.69
C VAL A 564 14.34 19.19 -2.13
N LEU A 565 13.31 18.72 -2.84
CA LEU A 565 13.25 17.36 -3.39
C LEU A 565 13.81 17.29 -4.82
N ASP A 566 13.49 18.29 -5.63
CA ASP A 566 13.79 18.31 -7.05
C ASP A 566 14.05 19.74 -7.55
N PRO A 567 15.29 20.09 -7.93
CA PRO A 567 15.60 21.43 -8.42
C PRO A 567 14.79 21.86 -9.65
N GLN A 568 14.15 20.93 -10.38
CA GLN A 568 13.28 21.23 -11.52
C GLN A 568 11.82 21.53 -11.13
N ALA A 569 11.48 21.45 -9.85
CA ALA A 569 10.15 21.75 -9.34
C ALA A 569 9.90 23.26 -9.23
N VAL A 570 10.00 23.95 -10.36
CA VAL A 570 9.79 25.39 -10.49
C VAL A 570 8.77 25.66 -11.58
N TRP A 571 8.15 26.83 -11.57
CA TRP A 571 7.24 27.27 -12.62
C TRP A 571 7.34 28.77 -12.87
N ASP A 572 7.11 29.15 -14.13
CA ASP A 572 6.99 30.54 -14.55
C ASP A 572 5.59 31.04 -14.20
N HIS A 573 5.51 31.89 -13.17
CA HIS A 573 4.26 32.33 -12.58
C HIS A 573 3.59 33.52 -13.26
N ASP A 574 4.30 34.19 -14.16
CA ASP A 574 3.83 35.41 -14.80
C ASP A 574 4.10 35.46 -16.32
N GLU A 575 4.55 34.34 -16.91
CA GLU A 575 4.92 34.18 -18.33
C GLU A 575 5.91 35.24 -18.83
N ASN A 576 6.65 35.85 -17.89
CA ASN A 576 7.52 36.97 -18.15
C ASN A 576 8.98 36.51 -18.09
N PRO A 577 9.70 36.47 -19.22
CA PRO A 577 11.08 35.97 -19.24
C PRO A 577 12.08 36.79 -18.41
N ALA A 578 11.68 37.95 -17.88
CA ALA A 578 12.51 38.81 -17.03
C ALA A 578 12.42 38.47 -15.53
N THR A 579 11.40 37.71 -15.11
CA THR A 579 11.20 37.20 -13.76
C THR A 579 11.69 35.76 -13.71
N GLY A 580 12.31 35.38 -12.58
CA GLY A 580 12.79 34.00 -12.40
C GLY A 580 11.64 33.07 -12.02
N ASP A 581 11.77 31.80 -12.39
CA ASP A 581 10.84 30.76 -11.97
C ASP A 581 10.74 30.72 -10.43
N VAL A 582 9.55 30.42 -9.93
CA VAL A 582 9.30 30.26 -8.49
C VAL A 582 9.13 28.78 -8.15
N PRO A 583 9.51 28.35 -6.93
CA PRO A 583 9.32 26.98 -6.50
C PRO A 583 7.86 26.53 -6.48
N LEU A 584 7.61 25.31 -6.93
CA LEU A 584 6.35 24.62 -6.72
C LEU A 584 6.30 24.06 -5.29
N PRO A 585 5.25 24.32 -4.50
CA PRO A 585 5.15 23.76 -3.15
C PRO A 585 4.85 22.26 -3.21
N VAL A 586 5.32 21.50 -2.22
CA VAL A 586 4.93 20.10 -2.03
C VAL A 586 3.42 20.01 -1.80
N ALA A 587 2.74 19.28 -2.68
CA ALA A 587 1.30 19.12 -2.67
C ALA A 587 0.87 17.77 -2.06
N SER A 588 1.67 16.71 -2.22
CA SER A 588 1.42 15.41 -1.58
C SER A 588 2.69 14.61 -1.39
N VAL A 589 2.67 13.69 -0.42
CA VAL A 589 3.76 12.77 -0.12
C VAL A 589 3.21 11.37 0.17
N ALA A 590 3.97 10.33 -0.18
CA ALA A 590 3.58 8.95 0.08
C ALA A 590 4.79 8.04 0.31
N LEU A 591 4.61 7.03 1.15
CA LEU A 591 5.56 5.94 1.38
C LEU A 591 4.84 4.61 1.62
N GLU A 592 5.56 3.50 1.55
CA GLU A 592 5.05 2.16 1.82
C GLU A 592 5.99 1.36 2.74
N ARG A 593 5.54 0.19 3.18
CA ARG A 593 6.21 -0.63 4.23
C ARG A 593 7.67 -1.05 3.95
N ASP A 594 8.14 -0.92 2.71
CA ASP A 594 9.53 -1.21 2.28
C ASP A 594 10.28 0.02 1.77
N ALA A 595 9.74 1.22 1.99
CA ALA A 595 10.34 2.49 1.62
C ALA A 595 11.63 2.82 2.39
N PHE A 596 11.90 2.13 3.51
CA PHE A 596 13.06 2.41 4.37
C PHE A 596 13.86 1.16 4.69
N ARG A 597 15.09 1.05 4.17
CA ARG A 597 16.03 -0.04 4.48
C ARG A 597 17.46 0.45 4.66
N GLY A 598 18.08 0.03 5.75
CA GLY A 598 19.40 0.56 6.13
C GLY A 598 19.30 2.06 6.41
N ASN A 599 20.04 2.86 5.63
CA ASN A 599 19.96 4.32 5.71
C ASN A 599 19.17 4.94 4.55
N TRP A 600 18.62 4.13 3.64
CA TRP A 600 17.97 4.61 2.43
C TRP A 600 16.46 4.72 2.63
N LEU A 601 15.93 5.93 2.49
CA LEU A 601 14.50 6.22 2.49
C LEU A 601 14.07 6.70 1.10
N ALA A 602 13.14 5.97 0.48
CA ALA A 602 12.55 6.31 -0.80
C ALA A 602 11.08 6.76 -0.61
N ILE A 603 10.69 7.86 -1.24
CA ILE A 603 9.33 8.41 -1.14
C ILE A 603 8.79 8.76 -2.52
N THR A 604 7.48 8.90 -2.62
CA THR A 604 6.83 9.60 -3.74
C THR A 604 6.40 10.97 -3.25
N ALA A 605 6.54 12.00 -4.09
CA ALA A 605 5.94 13.30 -3.84
C ALA A 605 5.43 13.93 -5.13
N SER A 606 4.43 14.80 -4.98
CA SER A 606 4.01 15.75 -6.01
C SER A 606 4.19 17.17 -5.49
N MET A 607 4.52 18.08 -6.40
CA MET A 607 4.66 19.50 -6.15
C MET A 607 3.81 20.24 -7.17
N GLY A 608 3.05 21.24 -6.75
CA GLY A 608 2.11 21.84 -7.68
C GLY A 608 1.29 22.98 -7.12
N THR A 609 0.76 23.75 -8.06
CA THR A 609 -0.32 24.72 -7.88
C THR A 609 -1.52 24.26 -8.70
N GLU A 610 -2.57 25.08 -8.79
CA GLU A 610 -3.67 24.81 -9.72
C GLU A 610 -3.24 24.89 -11.20
N GLU A 611 -2.13 25.57 -11.49
CA GLU A 611 -1.69 25.90 -12.84
C GLU A 611 -0.52 25.02 -13.33
N ALA A 612 0.31 24.53 -12.42
CA ALA A 612 1.51 23.77 -12.75
C ALA A 612 1.72 22.58 -11.80
N GLY A 613 2.33 21.51 -12.30
CA GLY A 613 2.55 20.29 -11.53
C GLY A 613 3.83 19.54 -11.90
N TRP A 614 4.51 19.06 -10.88
CA TRP A 614 5.69 18.21 -10.93
C TRP A 614 5.51 17.03 -9.99
N ALA A 615 6.09 15.88 -10.30
CA ALA A 615 6.03 14.73 -9.41
C ALA A 615 7.20 13.78 -9.68
N GLY A 616 7.47 12.92 -8.71
CA GLY A 616 8.54 11.96 -8.84
C GLY A 616 8.68 11.03 -7.65
N ILE A 617 9.74 10.24 -7.75
CA ILE A 617 10.22 9.37 -6.69
C ILE A 617 11.59 9.89 -6.28
N TYR A 618 11.77 10.03 -4.98
CA TYR A 618 12.94 10.67 -4.37
C TYR A 618 13.57 9.72 -3.36
N LEU A 619 14.89 9.73 -3.30
CA LEU A 619 15.67 8.93 -2.35
C LEU A 619 16.54 9.84 -1.50
N THR A 620 16.65 9.56 -0.21
CA THR A 620 17.67 10.18 0.62
C THR A 620 18.39 9.17 1.52
N ALA A 621 19.63 9.50 1.87
CA ALA A 621 20.38 8.83 2.92
C ALA A 621 20.06 9.49 4.27
N VAL A 622 19.28 8.83 5.10
CA VAL A 622 18.96 9.26 6.46
C VAL A 622 20.20 9.07 7.34
N GLN A 623 21.06 10.09 7.43
CA GLN A 623 22.27 10.05 8.25
C GLN A 623 21.94 10.01 9.75
N ALA A 624 22.89 9.56 10.57
CA ALA A 624 22.84 9.77 12.01
C ALA A 624 23.02 11.27 12.28
N PRO A 625 22.30 11.88 13.25
CA PRO A 625 22.74 13.17 13.77
C PRO A 625 24.21 13.04 14.17
N PRO A 626 25.07 14.02 13.87
CA PRO A 626 26.46 13.99 14.31
C PRO A 626 26.49 13.78 15.83
N ARG A 627 27.27 12.79 16.28
CA ARG A 627 27.52 12.59 17.70
C ARG A 627 28.40 13.74 18.16
N ASN A 628 27.85 14.66 18.95
CA ASN A 628 28.66 15.60 19.73
C ASN A 628 29.36 14.85 20.86
#